data_AF-A0A2A2Y448-F1
#
_entry.id   AF-A0A2A2Y448-F1
#
_cell.length_a   1.000
_cell.length_b   1.000
_cell.length_c   1.000
_cell.angle_alpha   90.00
_cell.angle_beta   90.00
_cell.angle_gamma   90.00
#
_symmetry.space_group_name_H-M   'P 1'
#
loop_
_entity.id
_entity.type
_entity.pdbx_description
1 polymer ?
#
loop_
_entity_poly.entity_id
_entity_poly.type
_entity_poly.pdbx_seq_one_letter_code
_entity_poly.pdbx_strand_id
1 'polypeptide(L)'
;MSSASLRCLVLGRDPSGESHLLLTLLEPEQGLERCLIRLSRAQGATPPDLFDECEVTLERAKDGGTRFARDYRLLTRRTGLARSHRTLERACRFAAMIRRNPPPPESAQVCYRIAHETFTAMAERPRADCAYFKGLWLMIKDGGWPVSEQWLAHLGGRREAAAAILTQPLDAQSTDEETVAKLATDLERWAAGEIHFVLP
;
A
#
# COMPACT_ATOMS: atom_id res chain seq x y z
N MET A 1 23.17 19.51 -7.49
CA MET A 1 22.85 18.23 -6.81
C MET A 1 22.10 17.38 -7.83
N SER A 2 22.63 16.22 -8.20
CA SER A 2 21.95 15.33 -9.15
C SER A 2 20.66 14.83 -8.51
N SER A 3 19.51 15.14 -9.08
CA SER A 3 18.23 14.58 -8.66
C SER A 3 18.19 13.13 -9.16
N ALA A 4 18.41 12.17 -8.26
CA ALA A 4 18.29 10.76 -8.61
C ALA A 4 16.83 10.42 -8.92
N SER A 5 16.63 9.50 -9.88
CA SER A 5 15.31 8.93 -10.15
C SER A 5 14.99 7.90 -9.06
N LEU A 6 13.81 8.00 -8.46
CA LEU A 6 13.32 7.15 -7.39
C LEU A 6 12.25 6.22 -7.96
N ARG A 7 12.35 4.92 -7.69
CA ARG A 7 11.27 3.97 -7.99
C ARG A 7 10.29 3.95 -6.84
N CYS A 8 9.01 4.22 -7.12
CA CYS A 8 8.00 4.42 -6.10
C CYS A 8 6.68 3.71 -6.42
N LEU A 9 5.85 3.55 -5.38
CA LEU A 9 4.43 3.23 -5.49
C LEU A 9 3.58 4.44 -5.11
N VAL A 10 2.58 4.78 -5.90
CA VAL A 10 1.63 5.86 -5.57
C VAL A 10 0.59 5.35 -4.58
N LEU A 11 0.64 5.82 -3.33
CA LEU A 11 -0.34 5.47 -2.29
C LEU A 11 -1.43 6.53 -2.09
N GLY A 12 -1.16 7.77 -2.49
CA GLY A 12 -2.08 8.90 -2.34
C GLY A 12 -2.00 9.86 -3.52
N ARG A 13 -3.15 10.42 -3.89
CA ARG A 13 -3.32 11.34 -5.01
C ARG A 13 -4.42 12.34 -4.65
N ASP A 14 -4.01 13.49 -4.15
CA ASP A 14 -4.91 14.54 -3.65
C ASP A 14 -4.79 15.80 -4.54
N PRO A 15 -5.88 16.48 -4.91
CA PRO A 15 -5.80 17.78 -5.58
C PRO A 15 -5.04 18.81 -4.74
N SER A 16 -4.20 19.64 -5.37
CA SER A 16 -3.46 20.70 -4.69
C SER A 16 -3.44 21.98 -5.55
N GLY A 17 -4.29 22.94 -5.20
CA GLY A 17 -4.56 24.10 -6.05
C GLY A 17 -5.17 23.72 -7.39
N GLU A 18 -5.08 24.62 -8.37
CA GLU A 18 -5.76 24.44 -9.67
C GLU A 18 -4.96 23.62 -10.69
N SER A 19 -3.66 23.47 -10.47
CA SER A 19 -2.73 22.93 -11.49
C SER A 19 -1.81 21.83 -10.98
N HIS A 20 -1.93 21.39 -9.72
CA HIS A 20 -1.07 20.35 -9.16
C HIS A 20 -1.88 19.22 -8.51
N LEU A 21 -1.25 18.06 -8.47
CA LEU A 21 -1.62 16.95 -7.58
C LEU A 21 -0.54 16.82 -6.52
N LEU A 22 -0.96 16.58 -5.29
CA LEU A 22 -0.10 16.10 -4.22
C LEU A 22 -0.09 14.58 -4.26
N LEU A 23 1.06 14.01 -4.55
CA LEU A 23 1.28 12.58 -4.48
C LEU A 23 1.86 12.21 -3.12
N THR A 24 1.42 11.07 -2.58
CA THR A 24 2.12 10.36 -1.51
C THR A 24 2.67 9.08 -2.09
N LEU A 25 4.00 8.97 -2.06
CA LEU A 25 4.79 7.92 -2.68
C LEU A 25 5.39 7.04 -1.59
N LEU A 26 5.40 5.74 -1.80
CA LEU A 26 6.22 4.81 -1.03
C LEU A 26 7.48 4.51 -1.84
N GLU A 27 8.62 4.94 -1.31
CA GLU A 27 9.95 4.76 -1.86
C GLU A 27 10.72 3.75 -0.98
N PRO A 28 11.43 2.78 -1.57
CA PRO A 28 12.03 1.67 -0.83
C PRO A 28 13.14 2.04 0.15
N GLU A 29 13.85 3.17 0.00
CA GLU A 29 14.95 3.53 0.91
C GLU A 29 14.52 4.44 2.06
N GLN A 30 13.67 5.44 1.78
CA GLN A 30 13.30 6.51 2.71
C GLN A 30 11.87 6.37 3.26
N GLY A 31 11.06 5.46 2.69
CA GLY A 31 9.67 5.27 3.10
C GLY A 31 8.73 6.25 2.38
N LEU A 32 7.91 7.00 3.14
CA LEU A 32 6.94 7.90 2.52
C LEU A 32 7.58 9.21 2.06
N GLU A 33 7.36 9.53 0.80
CA GLU A 33 7.74 10.79 0.18
C GLU A 33 6.50 11.52 -0.32
N ARG A 34 6.49 12.86 -0.21
CA ARG A 34 5.40 13.70 -0.72
C ARG A 34 5.94 14.68 -1.74
N CYS A 35 5.28 14.78 -2.88
CA CYS A 35 5.66 15.72 -3.92
C CYS A 35 4.45 16.31 -4.64
N LEU A 36 4.61 17.53 -5.13
CA LEU A 36 3.67 18.15 -6.06
C LEU A 36 4.07 17.79 -7.49
N ILE A 37 3.11 17.36 -8.29
CA ILE A 37 3.27 17.18 -9.73
C ILE A 37 2.29 18.10 -10.45
N ARG A 38 2.76 18.78 -11.49
CA ARG A 38 1.89 19.63 -12.32
C ARG A 38 0.99 18.75 -13.18
N LEU A 39 -0.29 19.09 -13.24
CA LEU A 39 -1.22 18.53 -14.20
C LEU A 39 -0.81 18.98 -15.60
N SER A 40 -0.15 18.10 -16.35
CA SER A 40 0.13 18.34 -17.76
C SER A 40 -1.17 18.24 -18.56
N ARG A 41 -1.43 19.26 -19.38
CA ARG A 41 -2.50 19.25 -20.39
C ARG A 41 -2.01 18.84 -21.78
N ALA A 42 -0.74 18.44 -21.89
CA ALA A 42 -0.15 18.02 -23.16
C ALA A 42 -0.76 16.70 -23.63
N GLN A 43 -0.99 16.59 -24.94
CA GLN A 43 -1.54 15.39 -25.56
C GLN A 43 -0.57 14.21 -25.35
N GLY A 44 -1.07 13.09 -24.80
CA GLY A 44 -0.27 11.90 -24.50
C GLY A 44 0.39 11.88 -23.11
N ALA A 45 0.24 12.93 -22.30
CA ALA A 45 0.66 12.88 -20.90
C ALA A 45 -0.16 11.85 -20.13
N THR A 46 0.51 10.90 -19.47
CA THR A 46 -0.15 9.93 -18.59
C THR A 46 -0.18 10.51 -17.18
N PRO A 47 -1.34 10.96 -16.66
CA PRO A 47 -1.40 11.46 -15.30
C PRO A 47 -1.09 10.32 -14.32
N PRO A 48 -0.38 10.60 -13.22
CA PRO A 48 -0.22 9.65 -12.13
C PRO A 48 -1.58 9.24 -11.59
N ASP A 49 -1.70 7.96 -11.25
CA ASP A 49 -2.89 7.39 -10.65
C ASP A 49 -2.55 6.57 -9.40
N LEU A 50 -3.56 6.28 -8.58
CA LEU A 50 -3.39 5.44 -7.40
C LEU A 50 -2.87 4.06 -7.79
N PHE A 51 -1.97 3.53 -6.97
CA PHE A 51 -1.34 2.22 -7.10
C PHE A 51 -0.48 2.05 -8.35
N ASP A 52 -0.18 3.13 -9.07
CA ASP A 52 0.86 3.09 -10.10
C ASP A 52 2.21 2.78 -9.46
N GLU A 53 3.00 1.98 -10.18
CA GLU A 53 4.44 1.91 -9.97
C GLU A 53 5.11 2.85 -10.97
N CYS A 54 6.02 3.68 -10.49
CA CYS A 54 6.64 4.72 -11.29
C CYS A 54 8.10 4.95 -10.95
N GLU A 55 8.81 5.57 -11.89
CA GLU A 55 10.05 6.30 -11.63
C GLU A 55 9.74 7.79 -11.56
N VAL A 56 10.25 8.48 -10.53
CA VAL A 56 10.05 9.92 -10.33
C VAL A 56 11.37 10.59 -10.00
N THR A 57 11.62 11.74 -10.63
CA THR A 57 12.75 12.60 -10.26
C THR A 57 12.24 13.76 -9.43
N LEU A 58 12.71 13.90 -8.18
CA LEU A 58 12.28 14.95 -7.27
C LEU A 58 13.26 16.12 -7.22
N GLU A 59 12.73 17.34 -7.26
CA GLU A 59 13.47 18.57 -7.03
C GLU A 59 12.93 19.29 -5.80
N ARG A 60 13.82 19.86 -4.99
CA ARG A 60 13.43 20.69 -3.85
C ARG A 60 13.21 22.13 -4.30
N ALA A 61 12.16 22.75 -3.80
CA ALA A 61 11.97 24.19 -3.90
C ALA A 61 13.11 24.95 -3.22
N LYS A 62 13.33 26.21 -3.62
CA LYS A 62 14.39 27.07 -3.08
C LYS A 62 14.24 27.35 -1.57
N ASP A 63 13.03 27.26 -1.05
CA ASP A 63 12.71 27.38 0.38
C ASP A 63 12.88 26.06 1.16
N GLY A 64 13.25 24.97 0.48
CA GLY A 64 13.58 23.67 1.06
C GLY A 64 12.38 22.83 1.52
N GLY A 65 11.18 23.40 1.61
CA GLY A 65 10.02 22.75 2.21
C GLY A 65 9.22 21.84 1.28
N THR A 66 9.07 22.23 0.01
CA THR A 66 8.24 21.49 -0.95
C THR A 66 9.10 20.73 -1.96
N ARG A 67 8.73 19.47 -2.24
CA ARG A 67 9.31 18.70 -3.35
C ARG A 67 8.38 18.74 -4.56
N PHE A 68 8.96 18.93 -5.73
CA PHE A 68 8.27 18.90 -7.02
C PHE A 68 8.75 17.70 -7.83
N ALA A 69 7.82 16.94 -8.42
CA ALA A 69 8.15 15.93 -9.40
C ALA A 69 8.50 16.63 -10.72
N ARG A 70 9.77 16.55 -11.12
CA ARG A 70 10.24 17.08 -12.40
C ARG A 70 9.88 16.16 -13.55
N ASP A 71 10.03 14.86 -13.34
CA ASP A 71 9.66 13.82 -14.29
C ASP A 71 8.88 12.71 -13.59
N TYR A 72 7.93 12.12 -14.30
CA TYR A 72 7.12 11.00 -13.85
C TYR A 72 6.99 10.00 -14.99
N ARG A 73 7.59 8.84 -14.80
CA ARG A 73 7.54 7.73 -15.75
C ARG A 73 6.75 6.59 -15.13
N LEU A 74 5.59 6.31 -15.71
CA LEU A 74 4.81 5.12 -15.38
C LEU A 74 5.61 3.85 -15.76
N LEU A 75 5.80 2.95 -14.81
CA LEU A 75 6.36 1.61 -15.04
C LEU A 75 5.24 0.57 -15.19
N THR A 76 4.30 0.57 -14.24
CA THR A 76 3.20 -0.40 -14.19
C THR A 76 1.92 0.27 -13.74
N ARG A 77 0.83 0.11 -14.53
CA ARG A 77 -0.52 0.48 -14.13
C ARG A 77 -1.36 -0.75 -13.80
N ARG A 78 -1.87 -0.81 -12.57
CA ARG A 78 -2.62 -1.95 -12.05
C ARG A 78 -4.13 -1.81 -12.32
N THR A 79 -4.52 -1.77 -13.60
CA THR A 79 -5.94 -1.60 -14.01
C THR A 79 -6.86 -2.70 -13.47
N GLY A 80 -6.30 -3.87 -13.11
CA GLY A 80 -7.03 -4.97 -12.47
C GLY A 80 -7.71 -4.59 -11.15
N LEU A 81 -7.14 -3.64 -10.39
CA LEU A 81 -7.71 -3.18 -9.11
C LEU A 81 -9.08 -2.53 -9.26
N ALA A 82 -9.31 -1.84 -10.39
CA ALA A 82 -10.55 -1.13 -10.67
C ALA A 82 -11.66 -2.04 -11.24
N ARG A 83 -11.37 -3.33 -11.51
CA ARG A 83 -12.36 -4.27 -12.08
C ARG A 83 -13.49 -4.63 -11.11
N SER A 84 -13.26 -4.47 -9.81
CA SER A 84 -14.24 -4.74 -8.76
C SER A 84 -14.17 -3.65 -7.71
N HIS A 85 -15.33 -3.07 -7.37
CA HIS A 85 -15.45 -2.07 -6.32
C HIS A 85 -14.85 -2.58 -5.00
N ARG A 86 -15.13 -3.84 -4.66
CA ARG A 86 -14.61 -4.53 -3.47
C ARG A 86 -13.08 -4.66 -3.48
N THR A 87 -12.47 -4.89 -4.64
CA THR A 87 -11.01 -4.95 -4.78
C THR A 87 -10.40 -3.56 -4.61
N LEU A 88 -10.98 -2.56 -5.28
CA LEU A 88 -10.53 -1.17 -5.18
C LEU A 88 -10.63 -0.64 -3.75
N GLU A 89 -11.73 -0.92 -3.04
CA GLU A 89 -11.92 -0.54 -1.64
C GLU A 89 -10.81 -1.11 -0.74
N ARG A 90 -10.47 -2.40 -0.91
CA ARG A 90 -9.37 -3.05 -0.16
C ARG A 90 -8.01 -2.43 -0.48
N ALA A 91 -7.74 -2.15 -1.76
CA ALA A 91 -6.51 -1.48 -2.17
C ALA A 91 -6.39 -0.07 -1.56
N CYS A 92 -7.48 0.71 -1.60
CA CYS A 92 -7.56 2.02 -0.95
C CYS A 92 -7.33 1.92 0.56
N ARG A 93 -7.99 0.96 1.24
CA ARG A 93 -7.84 0.74 2.68
C ARG A 93 -6.40 0.38 3.04
N PHE A 94 -5.76 -0.49 2.27
CA PHE A 94 -4.37 -0.89 2.48
C PHE A 94 -3.38 0.26 2.26
N ALA A 95 -3.54 1.03 1.17
CA ALA A 95 -2.73 2.23 0.94
C ALA A 95 -2.92 3.28 2.04
N ALA A 96 -4.15 3.49 2.50
CA ALA A 96 -4.44 4.39 3.61
C ALA A 96 -3.80 3.92 4.92
N MET A 97 -3.78 2.61 5.18
CA MET A 97 -3.09 2.04 6.35
C MET A 97 -1.61 2.39 6.34
N ILE A 98 -0.92 2.18 5.22
CA ILE A 98 0.51 2.49 5.07
C ILE A 98 0.74 4.02 5.20
N ARG A 99 -0.14 4.84 4.61
CA ARG A 99 -0.03 6.31 4.69
C ARG A 99 -0.14 6.85 6.11
N ARG A 100 -1.00 6.23 6.93
CA ARG A 100 -1.23 6.64 8.33
C ARG A 100 -0.21 6.05 9.29
N ASN A 101 0.47 4.97 8.88
CA ASN A 101 1.48 4.27 9.65
C ASN A 101 2.77 4.15 8.80
N PRO A 102 3.43 5.28 8.49
CA PRO A 102 4.59 5.29 7.60
C PRO A 102 5.71 4.40 8.13
N PRO A 103 6.33 3.55 7.29
CA PRO A 103 7.49 2.78 7.71
C PRO A 103 8.68 3.71 7.96
N PRO A 104 9.47 3.51 9.03
CA PRO A 104 10.78 4.14 9.12
C PRO A 104 11.74 3.57 8.04
N PRO A 105 12.81 4.29 7.67
CA PRO A 105 13.71 3.92 6.56
C PRO A 105 14.21 2.47 6.60
N GLU A 106 14.55 1.96 7.78
CA GLU A 106 15.04 0.59 7.99
C GLU A 106 14.03 -0.51 7.58
N SER A 107 12.74 -0.17 7.53
CA SER A 107 11.65 -1.07 7.14
C SER A 107 10.98 -0.68 5.81
N ALA A 108 11.38 0.45 5.21
CA ALA A 108 10.78 1.00 4.00
C ALA A 108 10.84 0.01 2.83
N GLN A 109 11.98 -0.66 2.64
CA GLN A 109 12.18 -1.61 1.55
C GLN A 109 11.24 -2.83 1.66
N VAL A 110 11.04 -3.30 2.89
CA VAL A 110 10.15 -4.43 3.20
C VAL A 110 8.70 -4.02 3.00
N CYS A 111 8.30 -2.85 3.51
CA CYS A 111 6.98 -2.28 3.32
C CYS A 111 6.67 -2.08 1.82
N TYR A 112 7.62 -1.53 1.05
CA TYR A 112 7.51 -1.36 -0.40
C TYR A 112 7.24 -2.69 -1.10
N ARG A 113 8.02 -3.73 -0.79
CA ARG A 113 7.87 -5.06 -1.37
C ARG A 113 6.50 -5.65 -1.06
N ILE A 114 6.07 -5.63 0.20
CA ILE A 114 4.76 -6.16 0.61
C ILE A 114 3.64 -5.39 -0.08
N ALA A 115 3.74 -4.06 -0.14
CA ALA A 115 2.77 -3.22 -0.85
C ALA A 115 2.68 -3.55 -2.34
N HIS A 116 3.83 -3.65 -3.00
CA HIS A 116 3.94 -4.00 -4.41
C HIS A 116 3.30 -5.35 -4.70
N GLU A 117 3.70 -6.40 -3.98
CA GLU A 117 3.20 -7.76 -4.14
C GLU A 117 1.69 -7.84 -3.84
N THR A 118 1.21 -7.14 -2.81
CA THR A 118 -0.20 -7.13 -2.42
C THR A 118 -1.08 -6.47 -3.49
N PHE A 119 -0.71 -5.29 -3.99
CA PHE A 119 -1.46 -4.62 -5.06
C PHE A 119 -1.43 -5.41 -6.37
N THR A 120 -0.28 -6.02 -6.69
CA THR A 120 -0.15 -6.86 -7.89
C THR A 120 -1.03 -8.10 -7.77
N ALA A 121 -1.02 -8.79 -6.62
CA ALA A 121 -1.87 -9.93 -6.36
C ALA A 121 -3.37 -9.57 -6.44
N MET A 122 -3.80 -8.46 -5.85
CA MET A 122 -5.19 -7.98 -5.96
C MET A 122 -5.59 -7.63 -7.40
N ALA A 123 -4.65 -7.17 -8.22
CA ALA A 123 -4.92 -6.81 -9.62
C ALA A 123 -5.01 -8.03 -10.54
N GLU A 124 -4.25 -9.08 -10.25
CA GLU A 124 -4.01 -10.19 -11.19
C GLU A 124 -4.64 -11.52 -10.76
N ARG A 125 -4.93 -11.71 -9.47
CA ARG A 125 -5.38 -12.99 -8.91
C ARG A 125 -6.80 -12.90 -8.34
N PRO A 126 -7.53 -14.03 -8.29
CA PRO A 126 -8.74 -14.11 -7.48
C PRO A 126 -8.41 -13.91 -5.99
N ARG A 127 -9.45 -13.71 -5.18
CA ARG A 127 -9.35 -13.59 -3.71
C ARG A 127 -8.52 -12.41 -3.21
N ALA A 128 -8.84 -11.21 -3.71
CA ALA A 128 -8.29 -9.95 -3.23
C ALA A 128 -8.52 -9.72 -1.72
N ASP A 129 -9.54 -10.33 -1.13
CA ASP A 129 -9.79 -10.39 0.31
C ASP A 129 -8.68 -11.13 1.06
N CYS A 130 -8.26 -12.31 0.58
CA CYS A 130 -7.13 -13.04 1.15
C CYS A 130 -5.81 -12.29 0.93
N ALA A 131 -5.61 -11.67 -0.23
CA ALA A 131 -4.44 -10.84 -0.51
C ALA A 131 -4.34 -9.65 0.45
N TYR A 132 -5.45 -8.96 0.71
CA TYR A 132 -5.54 -7.89 1.70
C TYR A 132 -5.12 -8.36 3.09
N PHE A 133 -5.73 -9.44 3.56
CA PHE A 133 -5.47 -9.99 4.88
C PHE A 133 -4.00 -10.42 5.04
N LYS A 134 -3.43 -11.11 4.05
CA LYS A 134 -1.99 -11.48 4.04
C LYS A 134 -1.09 -10.24 4.05
N GLY A 135 -1.38 -9.25 3.22
CA GLY A 135 -0.61 -8.01 3.15
C GLY A 135 -0.59 -7.28 4.49
N LEU A 136 -1.75 -7.18 5.16
CA LEU A 136 -1.85 -6.59 6.50
C LEU A 136 -1.03 -7.38 7.53
N TRP A 137 -1.16 -8.70 7.55
CA TRP A 137 -0.41 -9.54 8.48
C TRP A 137 1.10 -9.44 8.26
N LEU A 138 1.57 -9.48 7.01
CA LEU A 138 2.98 -9.33 6.66
C LEU A 138 3.51 -7.95 7.04
N MET A 139 2.75 -6.89 6.78
CA MET A 139 3.14 -5.53 7.16
C MET A 139 3.39 -5.39 8.66
N ILE A 140 2.54 -6.01 9.47
CA ILE A 140 2.66 -5.99 10.92
C ILE A 140 3.82 -6.88 11.37
N LYS A 141 3.87 -8.12 10.89
CA LYS A 141 4.88 -9.10 11.28
C LYS A 141 6.29 -8.64 10.89
N ASP A 142 6.50 -8.30 9.63
CA ASP A 142 7.81 -7.93 9.11
C ASP A 142 8.18 -6.49 9.51
N GLY A 143 7.22 -5.72 10.02
CA GLY A 143 7.45 -4.47 10.75
C GLY A 143 8.00 -4.66 12.18
N GLY A 144 8.17 -5.91 12.64
CA GLY A 144 8.77 -6.25 13.93
C GLY A 144 7.78 -6.44 15.07
N TRP A 145 6.47 -6.40 14.80
CA TRP A 145 5.44 -6.55 15.83
C TRP A 145 5.09 -8.03 16.11
N PRO A 146 4.79 -8.40 17.36
CA PRO A 146 4.59 -9.78 17.80
C PRO A 146 3.18 -10.33 17.43
N VAL A 147 2.73 -10.12 16.20
CA VAL A 147 1.38 -10.51 15.74
C VAL A 147 1.17 -12.03 15.74
N SER A 148 2.25 -12.82 15.62
CA SER A 148 2.14 -14.27 15.66
C SER A 148 1.86 -14.75 17.09
N GLU A 149 2.56 -14.18 18.06
CA GLU A 149 2.51 -14.54 19.48
C GLU A 149 1.31 -13.93 20.20
N GLN A 150 0.90 -12.72 19.81
CA GLN A 150 -0.14 -11.97 20.50
C GLN A 150 -1.51 -12.05 19.82
N TRP A 151 -1.57 -12.05 18.49
CA TRP A 151 -2.85 -12.12 17.78
C TRP A 151 -3.18 -13.55 17.32
N LEU A 152 -2.33 -14.12 16.47
CA LEU A 152 -2.60 -15.42 15.84
C LEU A 152 -2.72 -16.55 16.88
N ALA A 153 -1.91 -16.51 17.94
CA ALA A 153 -1.96 -17.50 19.01
C ALA A 153 -3.27 -17.48 19.82
N HIS A 154 -3.94 -16.32 19.89
CA HIS A 154 -5.13 -16.09 20.72
C HIS A 154 -6.46 -16.18 19.93
N LEU A 155 -6.42 -16.56 18.65
CA LEU A 155 -7.62 -16.69 17.82
C LEU A 155 -8.56 -17.85 18.19
N GLY A 156 -8.13 -18.77 19.07
CA GLY A 156 -8.89 -19.96 19.43
C GLY A 156 -9.25 -20.80 18.19
N GLY A 157 -10.52 -21.20 18.07
CA GLY A 157 -10.99 -21.98 16.91
C GLY A 157 -10.86 -21.28 15.55
N ARG A 158 -10.69 -19.95 15.51
CA ARG A 158 -10.48 -19.21 14.25
C ARG A 158 -9.05 -19.32 13.72
N ARG A 159 -8.11 -19.86 14.52
CA ARG A 159 -6.69 -19.95 14.16
C ARG A 159 -6.45 -20.82 12.93
N GLU A 160 -7.21 -21.90 12.76
CA GLU A 160 -7.07 -22.79 11.60
C GLU A 160 -7.41 -22.06 10.30
N ALA A 161 -8.53 -21.31 10.28
CA ALA A 161 -8.91 -20.50 9.13
C ALA A 161 -7.85 -19.43 8.82
N ALA A 162 -7.35 -18.71 9.84
CA ALA A 162 -6.28 -17.73 9.66
C ALA A 162 -5.00 -18.37 9.09
N ALA A 163 -4.58 -19.52 9.63
CA ALA A 163 -3.41 -20.24 9.15
C ALA A 163 -3.58 -20.76 7.71
N ALA A 164 -4.76 -21.28 7.37
CA ALA A 164 -5.09 -21.72 6.02
C ALA A 164 -4.98 -20.55 5.03
N ILE A 165 -5.55 -19.38 5.38
CA ILE A 165 -5.42 -18.19 4.54
C ILE A 165 -3.95 -17.81 4.40
N LEU A 166 -3.20 -17.66 5.50
CA LEU A 166 -1.80 -17.21 5.45
C LEU A 166 -0.89 -18.14 4.64
N THR A 167 -1.08 -19.45 4.73
CA THR A 167 -0.16 -20.45 4.16
C THR A 167 -0.51 -20.91 2.74
N GLN A 168 -1.78 -20.93 2.35
CA GLN A 168 -2.18 -21.40 1.02
C GLN A 168 -1.98 -20.33 -0.07
N PRO A 169 -1.58 -20.69 -1.30
CA PRO A 169 -1.60 -19.78 -2.45
C PRO A 169 -2.99 -19.19 -2.70
N LEU A 170 -3.08 -17.97 -3.26
CA LEU A 170 -4.38 -17.29 -3.48
C LEU A 170 -5.34 -18.09 -4.36
N ASP A 171 -4.81 -18.76 -5.39
CA ASP A 171 -5.60 -19.58 -6.30
C ASP A 171 -6.16 -20.87 -5.66
N ALA A 172 -5.63 -21.27 -4.50
CA ALA A 172 -6.07 -22.45 -3.74
C ALA A 172 -6.99 -22.10 -2.56
N GLN A 173 -7.30 -20.81 -2.34
CA GLN A 173 -8.06 -20.34 -1.18
C GLN A 173 -9.54 -20.76 -1.26
N SER A 174 -9.97 -21.51 -0.25
CA SER A 174 -11.37 -21.97 -0.12
C SER A 174 -12.13 -21.34 1.03
N THR A 175 -11.46 -20.65 1.98
CA THR A 175 -12.13 -19.94 3.09
C THR A 175 -13.13 -18.93 2.54
N ASP A 176 -14.32 -18.80 3.11
CA ASP A 176 -15.33 -17.87 2.61
C ASP A 176 -14.95 -16.39 2.89
N GLU A 177 -15.46 -15.47 2.07
CA GLU A 177 -15.11 -14.03 2.15
C GLU A 177 -15.54 -13.40 3.49
N GLU A 178 -16.62 -13.89 4.11
CA GLU A 178 -17.12 -13.37 5.39
C GLU A 178 -16.15 -13.70 6.53
N THR A 179 -15.65 -14.94 6.59
CA THR A 179 -14.62 -15.36 7.54
C THR A 179 -13.34 -14.55 7.36
N VAL A 180 -12.88 -14.35 6.12
CA VAL A 180 -11.70 -13.51 5.81
C VAL A 180 -11.92 -12.08 6.29
N ALA A 181 -13.09 -11.48 6.03
CA ALA A 181 -13.41 -10.13 6.45
C ALA A 181 -13.45 -9.97 7.98
N LYS A 182 -14.00 -10.95 8.71
CA LYS A 182 -14.00 -10.98 10.18
C LYS A 182 -12.58 -11.06 10.73
N LEU A 183 -11.73 -11.92 10.16
CA LEU A 183 -10.32 -12.04 10.56
C LEU A 183 -9.52 -10.77 10.27
N ALA A 184 -9.73 -10.14 9.12
CA ALA A 184 -9.08 -8.87 8.78
C ALA A 184 -9.50 -7.76 9.74
N THR A 185 -10.80 -7.64 10.03
CA THR A 185 -11.31 -6.64 11.00
C THR A 185 -10.77 -6.88 12.41
N ASP A 186 -10.67 -8.15 12.83
CA ASP A 186 -10.11 -8.53 14.12
C ASP A 186 -8.62 -8.18 14.22
N LEU A 187 -7.84 -8.47 13.16
CA LEU A 187 -6.43 -8.10 13.07
C LEU A 187 -6.22 -6.58 13.08
N GLU A 188 -7.03 -5.82 12.34
CA GLU A 188 -7.00 -4.36 12.37
C GLU A 188 -7.27 -3.80 13.77
N ARG A 189 -8.30 -4.32 14.45
CA ARG A 189 -8.62 -3.89 15.82
C ARG A 189 -7.50 -4.21 16.80
N TRP A 190 -6.93 -5.41 16.70
CA TRP A 190 -5.76 -5.77 17.48
C TRP A 190 -4.60 -4.82 17.19
N ALA A 191 -4.31 -4.52 15.92
CA ALA A 191 -3.22 -3.62 15.55
C ALA A 191 -3.44 -2.20 16.11
N ALA A 192 -4.67 -1.69 16.06
CA ALA A 192 -5.00 -0.39 16.65
C ALA A 192 -4.90 -0.38 18.18
N GLY A 193 -5.31 -1.46 18.85
CA GLY A 193 -5.30 -1.56 20.30
C GLY A 193 -3.90 -1.77 20.89
N GLU A 194 -3.14 -2.70 20.33
CA GLU A 194 -1.88 -3.19 20.93
C GLU A 194 -0.64 -2.47 20.39
N ILE A 195 -0.63 -2.08 19.11
CA ILE A 195 0.53 -1.43 18.48
C ILE A 195 0.20 -0.04 17.94
N HIS A 196 -0.96 0.50 18.30
CA HIS A 196 -1.42 1.86 18.00
C HIS A 196 -1.44 2.22 16.51
N PHE A 197 -1.67 1.23 15.65
CA PHE A 197 -1.90 1.49 14.24
C PHE A 197 -3.13 2.38 14.05
N VAL A 198 -2.97 3.44 13.26
CA VAL A 198 -4.08 4.33 12.91
C VAL A 198 -4.85 3.73 11.74
N LEU A 199 -6.06 3.25 12.01
CA LEU A 199 -6.94 2.69 10.99
C LEU A 199 -7.45 3.77 10.01
N PRO A 200 -7.72 3.44 8.73
CA PRO A 200 -8.34 4.32 7.73
C PRO A 200 -9.71 4.86 8.11
#